data_AF-R7ZI88-F1
#
_entry.id   AF-R7ZI88-F1
#
_cell.length_a   1.000
_cell.length_b   1.000
_cell.length_c   1.000
_cell.angle_alpha   90.00
_cell.angle_beta   90.00
_cell.angle_gamma   90.00
#
_symmetry.space_group_name_H-M   'P 1'
#
loop_
_entity.id
_entity.type
_entity.pdbx_description
1 polymer ?
#
loop_
_entity_poly.entity_id
_entity_poly.type
_entity_poly.pdbx_seq_one_letter_code
_entity_poly.pdbx_strand_id
1 'polypeptide(L)' 'MDKLVLTVPEIAKVLDLSTATIYVMVRNNEIPYKKLRGKIVFHRETIEKWLATPTA' A
#
# COMPACT_ATOMS: atom_id res chain seq x y z
N MET A 1 6.24 7.59 16.98
CA MET A 1 5.77 6.19 17.13
C MET A 1 5.60 5.63 15.72
N ASP A 2 6.64 5.05 15.14
CA ASP A 2 6.65 4.63 13.74
C ASP A 2 5.78 3.40 13.54
N LYS A 3 4.65 3.59 12.85
CA LYS A 3 3.80 2.49 12.39
C LYS A 3 4.55 1.74 11.29
N LEU A 4 4.96 0.51 11.59
CA LEU A 4 5.60 -0.40 10.63
C LEU A 4 4.66 -0.81 9.49
N VAL A 5 3.34 -0.75 9.76
CA VAL A 5 2.27 -1.13 8.84
C VAL A 5 1.26 0.00 8.67
N LEU A 6 0.90 0.23 7.42
CA LEU A 6 -0.11 1.17 6.96
C LEU A 6 -1.37 0.41 6.57
N THR A 7 -2.51 1.01 6.81
CA THR A 7 -3.82 0.53 6.34
C THR A 7 -4.20 1.19 5.02
N VAL A 8 -5.22 0.67 4.33
CA VAL A 8 -5.76 1.24 3.08
C VAL A 8 -5.99 2.76 3.14
N PRO A 9 -6.66 3.33 4.16
CA PRO A 9 -6.85 4.78 4.23
C PRO A 9 -5.57 5.58 4.53
N GLU A 10 -4.56 4.97 5.16
CA GLU A 10 -3.29 5.64 5.42
C GLU A 10 -2.45 5.69 4.14
N ILE A 11 -2.38 4.59 3.39
CA ILE A 11 -1.62 4.56 2.13
C ILE A 11 -2.29 5.42 1.04
N ALA A 12 -3.62 5.50 1.05
CA ALA A 12 -4.37 6.41 0.19
C ALA A 12 -3.92 7.87 0.39
N LYS A 13 -3.70 8.29 1.64
CA LYS A 13 -3.19 9.64 1.95
C LYS A 13 -1.72 9.83 1.55
N VAL A 14 -0.90 8.79 1.65
CA VAL A 14 0.53 8.85 1.28
C VAL A 14 0.69 8.99 -0.24
N LEU A 15 -0.13 8.28 -1.01
CA LEU A 15 -0.08 8.27 -2.48
C LEU A 15 -0.96 9.37 -3.11
N ASP A 16 -1.72 10.10 -2.30
CA ASP A 16 -2.76 11.05 -2.73
C ASP A 16 -3.78 10.41 -3.71
N LEU A 17 -4.18 9.18 -3.42
CA LEU A 17 -5.14 8.41 -4.21
C LEU A 17 -6.42 8.12 -3.43
N SER A 18 -7.51 7.88 -4.15
CA SER A 18 -8.75 7.42 -3.52
C SER A 18 -8.58 6.01 -2.93
N THR A 19 -9.26 5.71 -1.82
CA THR A 19 -9.27 4.36 -1.25
C THR A 19 -9.79 3.32 -2.25
N ALA A 20 -10.74 3.70 -3.11
CA ALA A 20 -11.24 2.86 -4.19
C ALA A 20 -10.13 2.50 -5.19
N THR A 21 -9.31 3.47 -5.60
CA THR A 21 -8.15 3.24 -6.46
C THR A 21 -7.17 2.28 -5.80
N ILE A 22 -6.87 2.44 -4.51
CA ILE A 22 -6.02 1.51 -3.77
C ILE A 22 -6.61 0.09 -3.78
N TYR A 23 -7.92 -0.07 -3.56
CA TYR A 23 -8.56 -1.40 -3.63
C TYR A 23 -8.45 -2.03 -5.03
N VAL A 24 -8.57 -1.24 -6.10
CA VAL A 24 -8.37 -1.71 -7.48
C VAL A 24 -6.92 -2.13 -7.69
N MET A 25 -5.95 -1.31 -7.27
CA MET A 25 -4.53 -1.63 -7.41
C MET A 25 -4.13 -2.87 -6.61
N VAL A 26 -4.68 -3.06 -5.41
CA VAL A 26 -4.53 -4.28 -4.62
C VAL A 26 -5.12 -5.49 -5.34
N ARG A 27 -6.32 -5.34 -5.93
CA ARG A 27 -6.97 -6.40 -6.70
C ARG A 27 -6.16 -6.78 -7.94
N ASN A 28 -5.55 -5.79 -8.60
CA ASN A 28 -4.71 -5.96 -9.78
C ASN A 28 -3.29 -6.43 -9.43
N ASN A 29 -2.94 -6.54 -8.13
CA ASN A 29 -1.58 -6.80 -7.64
C ASN A 29 -0.53 -5.77 -8.10
N GLU A 30 -0.94 -4.53 -8.36
CA GLU A 30 -0.05 -3.43 -8.77
C GLU A 30 0.74 -2.84 -7.59
N ILE A 31 0.18 -2.91 -6.37
CA ILE A 31 0.82 -2.47 -5.14
C ILE A 31 1.12 -3.68 -4.26
N PRO A 32 2.31 -3.78 -3.64
CA PRO A 32 2.62 -4.86 -2.73
C PRO A 32 1.81 -4.73 -1.44
N TYR A 33 0.89 -5.67 -1.22
CA TYR A 33 0.04 -5.76 -0.03
C TYR A 33 0.27 -7.06 0.73
N LYS A 34 -0.10 -7.07 2.01
CA LYS A 34 -0.12 -8.28 2.82
C LYS A 34 -1.48 -8.47 3.46
N LYS A 35 -2.02 -9.68 3.37
CA LYS A 35 -3.27 -10.07 4.05
C LYS A 35 -2.92 -10.62 5.43
N LEU A 36 -3.44 -9.99 6.48
CA LEU A 36 -3.20 -10.37 7.86
C LEU A 36 -4.55 -10.53 8.56
N ARG A 37 -4.94 -11.78 8.85
CA ARG A 37 -6.23 -12.15 9.46
C ARG A 37 -7.45 -11.48 8.78
N GLY A 38 -7.47 -11.45 7.44
CA GLY A 38 -8.57 -10.87 6.66
C GLY A 38 -8.49 -9.35 6.43
N LYS A 39 -7.49 -8.66 6.99
CA LYS A 39 -7.24 -7.24 6.73
C LYS A 39 -6.09 -7.06 5.72
N ILE A 40 -6.22 -6.05 4.87
CA ILE A 40 -5.16 -5.61 3.97
C ILE A 40 -4.28 -4.62 4.71
N VAL A 41 -3.00 -4.93 4.82
CA VAL A 41 -1.98 -4.07 5.43
C VAL A 41 -0.80 -3.91 4.47
N PHE A 42 -0.12 -2.78 4.59
CA PHE A 42 1.02 -2.42 3.75
C PHE A 42 2.22 -2.17 4.65
N HIS A 43 3.34 -2.82 4.39
CA HIS A 43 4.58 -2.50 5.11
C HIS A 43 5.19 -1.24 4.53
N ARG A 44 5.51 -0.27 5.40
CA ARG A 44 6.07 1.02 4.98
C ARG A 44 7.32 0.84 4.12
N GLU A 45 8.27 0.04 4.62
CA GLU A 45 9.52 -0.25 3.92
C GLU A 45 9.30 -0.90 2.54
N THR A 46 8.29 -1.76 2.41
CA THR A 46 7.96 -2.42 1.13
C THR A 46 7.40 -1.42 0.12
N ILE A 47 6.54 -0.49 0.58
CA ILE A 47 5.98 0.57 -0.26
C ILE A 47 7.05 1.58 -0.68
N GLU A 48 7.94 1.95 0.25
CA GLU A 48 9.08 2.83 -0.06
C GLU A 48 10.00 2.20 -1.11
N LYS A 49 10.31 0.90 -0.97
CA LYS A 49 11.09 0.16 -1.98
C LYS A 49 10.38 0.09 -3.33
N TRP A 50 9.07 -0.15 -3.32
CA TRP A 50 8.26 -0.20 -4.54
C TRP A 50 8.24 1.16 -5.25
N LEU A 51 8.00 2.26 -4.53
CA LEU A 51 8.06 3.63 -5.07
C LEU A 51 9.45 3.99 -5.61
N ALA A 52 10.50 3.52 -4.94
CA ALA A 52 11.89 3.71 -5.37
C ALA A 52 12.28 2.83 -6.55
N THR A 53 11.41 1.93 -7.02
CA THR A 53 11.66 1.13 -8.22
C THR A 53 11.04 1.88 -9.41
N PRO A 54 11.82 2.69 -10.16
CA PRO A 54 11.31 3.29 -11.38
C PRO A 54 10.93 2.15 -12.33
N THR A 55 9.66 2.08 -12.72
CA THR A 55 9.26 1.29 -13.89
C THR A 55 9.87 1.98 -15.10
N ALA A 56 10.98 1.42 -15.59
CA ALA A 56 11.64 1.79 -16.83
C ALA A 56 10.98 1.10 -18.03
#